data_AF-A0AAE7M7N5-F1
#
_entry.id   AF-A0AAE7M7N5-F1
#
_cell.length_a   1.000
_cell.length_b   1.000
_cell.length_c   1.000
_cell.angle_alpha   90.00
_cell.angle_beta   90.00
_cell.angle_gamma   90.00
#
_symmetry.space_group_name_H-M   'P 1'
#
loop_
_entity.id
_entity.type
_entity.pdbx_description
1 polymer ?
#
loop_
_entity_poly.entity_id
_entity_poly.type
_entity_poly.pdbx_seq_one_letter_code
_entity_poly.pdbx_strand_id
1 'polypeptide(L)' 'MREITFDVEQARPRKLTGRSSNPQLRIDASSLEELQHEARDALIQHYGPAHVGYRVRLRRRVKLMPSAGEHR' A
#
# COMPACT_ATOMS: atom_id res chain seq x y z
N MET A 1 4.84 15.25 13.08
CA MET A 1 4.01 14.22 12.40
C MET A 1 4.96 13.25 11.72
N ARG A 2 4.79 11.94 11.95
CA ARG A 2 5.62 10.87 11.34
C ARG A 2 4.95 10.38 10.06
N GLU A 3 5.72 9.95 9.08
CA GLU A 3 5.19 9.40 7.83
C GLU A 3 5.46 7.89 7.77
N ILE A 4 4.44 7.12 7.40
CA ILE A 4 4.57 5.68 7.15
C ILE A 4 4.34 5.46 5.67
N THR A 5 5.37 4.93 5.01
CA THR A 5 5.35 4.67 3.58
C THR A 5 5.02 3.21 3.33
N PHE A 6 3.96 2.97 2.58
CA PHE A 6 3.60 1.65 2.06
C PHE A 6 4.06 1.57 0.61
N ASP A 7 5.03 0.70 0.34
CA ASP A 7 5.40 0.33 -1.02
C ASP A 7 4.27 -0.54 -1.61
N VAL A 8 3.61 0.00 -2.62
CA VAL A 8 2.52 -0.68 -3.33
C VAL A 8 3.09 -1.44 -4.51
N GLU A 9 2.85 -2.74 -4.52
CA GLU A 9 3.19 -3.65 -5.58
C GLU A 9 1.91 -4.20 -6.23
N GLN A 10 1.87 -4.22 -7.55
CA GLN A 10 0.79 -4.85 -8.29
C GLN A 10 1.08 -6.35 -8.40
N ALA A 11 0.41 -7.14 -7.56
CA ALA A 11 0.58 -8.59 -7.54
C ALA A 11 -0.22 -9.27 -8.67
N ARG A 12 -1.39 -8.72 -9.04
CA ARG A 12 -2.28 -9.23 -10.10
C ARG A 12 -3.03 -8.07 -10.80
N PRO A 13 -3.63 -8.29 -11.98
CA PRO A 13 -4.36 -7.26 -12.74
C PRO A 13 -5.50 -6.54 -11.99
N ARG A 14 -5.88 -6.99 -10.79
CA ARG A 14 -6.89 -6.39 -9.91
C ARG A 14 -6.53 -6.47 -8.43
N LYS A 15 -5.26 -6.74 -8.10
CA LYS A 15 -4.82 -6.88 -6.71
C LYS A 15 -3.53 -6.12 -6.49
N LEU A 16 -3.65 -5.08 -5.67
CA LEU A 16 -2.56 -4.29 -5.17
C LEU A 16 -2.21 -4.78 -3.76
N THR A 17 -0.94 -4.77 -3.43
CA THR A 17 -0.44 -5.14 -2.11
C THR A 17 0.45 -4.02 -1.61
N GLY A 18 0.11 -3.43 -0.47
CA GLY A 18 0.93 -2.45 0.22
C GLY A 18 1.77 -3.13 1.29
N ARG A 19 3.06 -2.82 1.31
CA ARG A 19 3.98 -3.28 2.35
C ARG A 19 4.68 -2.09 2.97
N SER A 20 4.59 -1.97 4.29
CA SER A 20 5.39 -1.02 5.06
C SER A 20 6.54 -1.77 5.74
N SER A 21 7.71 -1.14 5.80
CA SER A 21 8.87 -1.69 6.51
C SER A 21 8.90 -1.26 7.97
N ASN A 22 8.29 -0.12 8.31
CA ASN A 22 8.24 0.38 9.68
C ASN A 22 6.96 1.21 9.90
N PRO A 23 5.94 0.65 10.57
CA PRO A 23 5.85 -0.72 11.11
C PRO A 23 5.76 -1.77 9.99
N GLN A 24 6.12 -3.01 10.30
CA GLN A 24 6.03 -4.12 9.35
C GLN A 24 4.56 -4.54 9.17
N LEU A 25 3.87 -3.85 8.27
CA LEU A 25 2.46 -4.08 7.96
C LEU A 25 2.30 -4.48 6.50
N ARG A 26 1.35 -5.38 6.25
CA ARG A 26 0.96 -5.82 4.92
C ARG A 26 -0.54 -5.67 4.77
N ILE A 27 -0.94 -5.04 3.68
CA ILE A 27 -2.34 -4.78 3.33
C ILE A 27 -2.56 -5.16 1.86
N ASP A 28 -3.76 -5.61 1.54
CA ASP A 28 -4.13 -5.91 0.17
C ASP A 28 -5.48 -5.31 -0.20
N ALA A 29 -5.58 -4.84 -1.43
CA ALA A 29 -6.74 -4.10 -1.89
C ALA A 29 -6.87 -4.21 -3.42
N SER A 30 -8.05 -3.91 -3.94
CA SER A 30 -8.28 -3.92 -5.39
C SER A 30 -7.90 -2.57 -6.02
N SER A 31 -7.92 -1.50 -5.23
CA SER A 31 -7.68 -0.11 -5.65
C SER A 31 -6.82 0.66 -4.66
N LEU A 32 -6.28 1.82 -5.07
CA LEU A 32 -5.49 2.69 -4.18
C LEU A 32 -6.29 3.25 -3.01
N GLU A 33 -7.55 3.60 -3.25
CA GLU A 33 -8.45 4.13 -2.22
C GLU A 33 -8.69 3.09 -1.11
N GLU A 34 -9.03 1.86 -1.50
CA GLU A 34 -9.13 0.74 -0.57
C GLU A 34 -7.79 0.51 0.15
N LEU A 35 -6.66 0.59 -0.55
CA LEU A 35 -5.34 0.46 0.06
C LEU A 35 -5.06 1.54 1.11
N GLN A 36 -5.55 2.76 0.88
CA GLN A 36 -5.42 3.84 1.84
C GLN A 36 -6.32 3.62 3.06
N HIS A 37 -7.52 3.08 2.84
CA HIS A 37 -8.43 2.69 3.91
C HIS A 37 -7.82 1.58 4.78
N GLU A 38 -7.36 0.50 4.17
CA GLU A 38 -6.69 -0.62 4.83
C GLU A 38 -5.43 -0.18 5.57
N ALA A 39 -4.62 0.71 4.97
CA ALA A 39 -3.45 1.27 5.64
C ALA A 39 -3.83 2.02 6.91
N ARG A 40 -4.88 2.84 6.85
CA ARG A 40 -5.36 3.58 8.01
C ARG A 40 -5.87 2.64 9.09
N ASP A 41 -6.67 1.64 8.71
CA ASP A 41 -7.23 0.68 9.66
C ASP A 41 -6.12 -0.14 10.34
N ALA A 42 -5.14 -0.61 9.56
CA ALA A 42 -3.97 -1.30 10.10
C ALA A 42 -3.14 -0.43 11.05
N LEU A 43 -3.03 0.88 10.81
CA LEU A 43 -2.37 1.81 11.73
C LEU A 43 -3.19 2.05 13.00
N ILE A 44 -4.51 2.11 12.90
CA ILE A 44 -5.40 2.20 14.07
C ILE A 44 -5.27 0.92 14.91
N GLN A 45 -5.27 -0.26 14.29
CA GLN A 45 -5.09 -1.52 15.03
C GLN A 45 -3.70 -1.63 15.68
N HIS A 46 -2.65 -1.13 15.01
CA HIS A 46 -1.28 -1.24 15.51
C HIS A 46 -0.91 -0.17 16.56
N TYR A 47 -1.31 1.08 16.36
CA TYR A 47 -0.95 2.22 17.22
C TYR A 47 -2.12 2.75 18.07
N GLY A 48 -3.35 2.30 17.82
CA GLY A 48 -4.54 2.78 18.52
C GLY A 48 -4.73 4.30 18.36
N PRO A 49 -5.00 5.03 19.45
CA PRO A 49 -5.22 6.48 19.40
C PRO A 49 -3.99 7.28 18.95
N ALA A 50 -2.77 6.70 19.03
CA ALA A 50 -1.56 7.37 18.57
C ALA A 50 -1.43 7.46 17.04
N HIS A 51 -2.31 6.77 16.27
CA HIS A 51 -2.29 6.79 14.80
C HIS A 51 -2.41 8.22 14.21
N VAL A 52 -3.03 9.17 14.92
CA VAL A 52 -3.20 10.56 14.49
C VAL A 52 -1.89 11.31 14.28
N GLY A 53 -0.80 10.83 14.92
CA GLY A 53 0.54 11.36 14.73
C GLY A 53 1.21 10.89 13.43
N TYR A 54 0.59 9.94 12.72
CA TYR A 54 1.13 9.27 11.55
C TYR A 54 0.36 9.62 10.27
N ARG A 55 1.10 9.89 9.19
CA ARG A 55 0.55 10.14 7.85
C ARG A 55 0.88 8.97 6.94
N VAL A 56 -0.15 8.40 6.30
CA VAL A 56 0.01 7.33 5.30
C VAL A 56 0.49 7.92 3.99
N ARG A 57 1.62 7.41 3.47
CA ARG A 57 2.02 7.60 2.07
C ARG A 57 2.00 6.27 1.35
N LEU A 58 1.35 6.24 0.19
CA LEU A 58 1.41 5.12 -0.73
C LEU A 58 2.47 5.42 -1.79
N ARG A 59 3.50 4.57 -1.89
CA ARG A 59 4.53 4.66 -2.92
C ARG A 59 4.29 3.53 -3.92
N ARG A 60 3.66 3.84 -5.06
CA ARG A 60 3.52 2.88 -6.16
C ARG A 60 4.89 2.56 -6.75
N ARG A 61 5.41 1.38 -6.45
CA ARG A 61 6.41 0.75 -7.31
C ARG A 61 5.64 0.15 -8.47
N VAL A 62 5.51 0.91 -9.54
CA VAL A 62 5.05 0.36 -10.80
C VAL A 62 6.16 -0.58 -11.28
N LYS A 63 6.12 -1.85 -10.83
CA LYS A 63 6.64 -2.93 -11.66
C LYS A 63 5.68 -2.95 -12.83
N LEU A 64 5.97 -2.12 -13.84
CA LEU A 64 5.48 -2.35 -15.18
C LEU A 64 5.94 -3.76 -15.50
N MET A 65 5.09 -4.75 -15.27
CA MET A 65 5.24 -6.01 -15.96
C MET A 65 5.21 -5.58 -17.43
N PRO A 66 6.28 -5.79 -18.20
CA PRO A 66 6.27 -5.42 -19.60
C PRO A 66 5.04 -6.10 -20.20
N SER A 67 4.12 -5.31 -20.73
CA SER A 67 2.95 -5.82 -21.45
C SER A 67 3.45 -6.89 -22.39
N ALA A 68 3.02 -8.13 -22.16
CA ALA A 68 3.42 -9.26 -22.98
C ALA A 68 3.02 -8.94 -24.42
N GLY A 69 4.03 -8.71 -25.26
CA GLY A 69 4.02 -8.83 -26.71
C GLY A 69 2.78 -8.33 -27.44
N GLU A 70 2.72 -7.03 -27.69
CA GLU A 70 2.17 -6.56 -28.96
C GLU A 70 3.29 -6.68 -29.99
N HIS A 71 3.39 -7.82 -30.65
CA HIS A 71 4.17 -7.96 -31.88
C HIS A 71 3.32 -8.72 -32.89
N ARG A 72 2.89 -7.92 -33.88
CA ARG A 72 2.32 -8.20 -35.20
C ARG A 72 2.32 -9.65 -35.69
#